data_AF-A0A2E0T1V7-F1
#
_entry.id   AF-A0A2E0T1V7-F1
#
_cell.length_a   1.000
_cell.length_b   1.000
_cell.length_c   1.000
_cell.angle_alpha   90.00
_cell.angle_beta   90.00
_cell.angle_gamma   90.00
#
_symmetry.space_group_name_H-M   'P 1'
#
loop_
_entity.id
_entity.type
_entity.pdbx_description
1 polymer ?
#
loop_
_entity_poly.entity_id
_entity_poly.type
_entity_poly.pdbx_seq_one_letter_code
_entity_poly.pdbx_strand_id
1 'polypeptide(L)' 'MARREVTNWSQLQRFQPREIFAPRSEDELAAIVARADAEGRRVKVMGAGHSFTAIAVTPDFHVTIQALDQLHHVDPSTGL' A
#
# COMPACT_ATOMS: atom_id res chain seq x y z
N MET A 1 14.63 14.56 -8.07
CA MET A 1 14.91 13.16 -7.72
C MET A 1 14.09 12.25 -8.64
N ALA A 2 14.68 11.17 -9.17
CA ALA A 2 13.96 10.28 -10.09
C ALA A 2 12.88 9.50 -9.33
N ARG A 3 11.69 9.42 -9.91
CA ARG A 3 10.54 8.68 -9.38
C ARG A 3 10.84 7.18 -9.48
N ARG A 4 10.68 6.43 -8.39
CA ARG A 4 10.93 4.97 -8.39
C ARG A 4 9.79 4.24 -9.11
N GLU A 5 10.15 3.28 -9.95
CA GLU A 5 9.18 2.39 -10.61
C GLU A 5 8.79 1.24 -9.68
N VAL A 6 7.50 0.93 -9.68
CA VAL A 6 6.90 -0.21 -8.98
C VAL A 6 6.43 -1.20 -10.03
N THR A 7 6.78 -2.47 -9.85
CA THR A 7 6.34 -3.59 -10.70
C THR A 7 5.68 -4.65 -9.84
N ASN A 8 4.50 -5.11 -10.23
CA ASN A 8 3.82 -6.21 -9.55
C ASN A 8 4.49 -7.56 -9.87
N TRP A 9 4.13 -8.64 -9.15
CA TRP A 9 4.80 -9.94 -9.30
C TRP A 9 4.76 -10.48 -10.75
N SER A 10 3.63 -10.31 -11.44
CA SER A 10 3.48 -10.78 -12.83
C SER A 10 4.18 -9.92 -13.88
N GLN A 11 4.75 -8.78 -13.47
CA GLN A 11 5.34 -7.76 -14.33
C GLN A 11 4.42 -7.07 -15.33
N LEU A 12 3.12 -7.39 -15.30
CA LEU A 12 2.11 -6.82 -16.18
C LEU A 12 1.79 -5.36 -15.81
N GLN A 13 1.82 -5.04 -14.52
CA GLN A 13 1.58 -3.70 -14.02
C GLN A 13 2.91 -3.06 -13.64
N ARG A 14 3.24 -1.94 -14.29
CA ARG A 14 4.42 -1.11 -14.02
C ARG A 14 4.01 0.35 -13.97
N PHE A 15 4.39 1.06 -12.91
CA PHE A 15 3.97 2.44 -12.70
C PHE A 15 4.92 3.20 -11.78
N GLN A 16 4.83 4.53 -11.82
CA GLN A 16 5.69 5.42 -11.05
C GLN A 16 4.84 6.34 -10.15
N PRO A 17 4.59 5.96 -8.90
CA PRO A 17 3.81 6.76 -7.96
C PRO A 17 4.58 7.99 -7.48
N ARG A 18 3.87 9.02 -7.01
CA ARG A 18 4.46 10.28 -6.49
C ARG A 18 5.39 10.00 -5.33
N GLU A 19 4.94 9.14 -4.44
CA GLU A 19 5.65 8.76 -3.23
C GLU A 19 5.29 7.33 -2.89
N ILE A 20 6.26 6.60 -2.32
CA ILE A 20 6.10 5.23 -1.86
C ILE A 20 6.30 5.23 -0.35
N PHE A 21 5.34 4.69 0.38
CA PHE A 21 5.36 4.58 1.82
C PHE A 21 5.43 3.11 2.27
N ALA A 22 6.13 2.86 3.37
CA ALA A 22 6.23 1.57 4.04
C ALA A 22 5.98 1.74 5.54
N PRO A 23 4.72 2.03 5.94
CA PRO A 23 4.37 2.23 7.34
C PRO A 23 4.60 0.95 8.16
N ARG A 24 4.96 1.12 9.41
CA ARG A 24 5.22 0.06 10.39
C ARG A 24 4.17 0.00 11.50
N SER A 25 3.20 0.90 11.47
CA SER A 25 2.05 0.91 12.37
C SER A 25 0.80 1.43 11.68
N GLU A 26 -0.36 1.17 12.29
CA GLU A 26 -1.64 1.73 11.87
C GLU A 26 -1.64 3.27 11.98
N ASP A 27 -0.98 3.84 13.00
CA ASP A 27 -0.86 5.30 13.16
C ASP A 27 -0.08 5.94 12.00
N GLU A 28 1.02 5.32 11.58
CA GLU A 28 1.79 5.78 10.42
C GLU A 28 0.94 5.70 9.14
N LEU A 29 0.18 4.62 8.97
CA LEU A 29 -0.74 4.45 7.84
C LEU A 29 -1.84 5.53 7.86
N ALA A 30 -2.44 5.80 9.02
CA ALA A 30 -3.46 6.82 9.19
C ALA A 30 -2.92 8.23 8.85
N ALA A 31 -1.69 8.54 9.28
CA ALA A 31 -1.02 9.80 8.94
C ALA A 31 -0.80 9.95 7.42
N ILE A 32 -0.45 8.87 6.71
CA ILE A 32 -0.30 8.87 5.25
C ILE A 32 -1.64 9.15 4.56
N VAL A 33 -2.72 8.51 5.02
CA VAL A 33 -4.06 8.72 4.47
C VAL A 33 -4.54 10.15 4.71
N ALA A 34 -4.36 10.68 5.93
CA ALA A 34 -4.72 12.06 6.27
C ALA A 34 -3.92 13.07 5.42
N ARG A 35 -2.62 12.82 5.20
CA ARG A 35 -1.80 13.64 4.31
C ARG A 35 -2.30 13.59 2.87
N ALA A 36 -2.67 12.40 2.38
CA ALA A 36 -3.21 12.27 1.03
C ALA A 36 -4.50 13.08 0.84
N ASP A 37 -5.40 13.03 1.81
CA ASP A 37 -6.64 13.82 1.81
C ASP A 37 -6.36 15.32 1.79
N ALA A 38 -5.50 15.80 2.69
CA ALA A 38 -5.09 17.20 2.76
C ALA A 38 -4.43 17.70 1.45
N GLU A 39 -3.74 16.82 0.72
CA GLU A 39 -3.11 17.13 -0.57
C GLU A 39 -4.02 16.86 -1.80
N GLY A 40 -5.25 16.38 -1.60
CA GLY A 40 -6.16 15.99 -2.69
C GLY A 40 -5.64 14.83 -3.54
N ARG A 41 -4.90 13.90 -2.91
CA ARG A 41 -4.21 12.75 -3.52
C ARG A 41 -4.94 11.45 -3.26
N ARG A 42 -4.80 10.48 -4.17
CA ARG A 42 -5.31 9.12 -3.97
C ARG A 42 -4.24 8.19 -3.40
N VAL A 43 -4.67 7.26 -2.56
CA VAL A 43 -3.83 6.19 -2.03
C VAL A 43 -4.19 4.87 -2.69
N LYS A 44 -3.18 4.12 -3.13
CA LYS A 44 -3.33 2.71 -3.53
C LYS A 44 -2.29 1.84 -2.82
N VAL A 45 -2.73 0.65 -2.44
CA VAL A 45 -1.92 -0.31 -1.69
C VAL A 45 -1.52 -1.48 -2.60
N MET A 46 -0.32 -2.02 -2.40
CA MET A 46 0.05 -3.36 -2.89
C MET A 46 0.50 -4.22 -1.71
N GLY A 47 -0.19 -5.35 -1.51
CA GLY A 47 0.29 -6.44 -0.65
C GLY A 47 1.34 -7.27 -1.38
N ALA A 48 1.10 -8.57 -1.55
CA ALA A 48 2.02 -9.47 -2.26
C ALA A 48 2.12 -9.21 -3.79
N GLY A 49 1.27 -8.35 -4.37
CA GLY A 49 1.39 -7.96 -5.78
C GLY A 49 0.91 -8.98 -6.80
N HIS A 50 0.11 -9.98 -6.41
CA HIS A 50 -0.40 -11.04 -7.29
C HIS A 50 -1.64 -10.69 -8.11
N SER A 51 -2.18 -9.47 -8.00
CA SER A 51 -3.28 -9.06 -8.89
C SER A 51 -2.76 -8.84 -10.31
N PHE A 52 -3.48 -9.36 -11.30
CA PHE A 52 -3.24 -9.09 -12.72
C PHE A 52 -3.89 -7.78 -13.20
N THR A 53 -4.84 -7.24 -12.43
CA THR A 53 -5.53 -5.99 -12.75
C THR A 53 -4.74 -4.77 -12.31
N ALA A 54 -5.10 -3.59 -12.83
CA ALA A 54 -4.49 -2.32 -12.45
C ALA A 54 -4.89 -1.80 -11.05
N ILE A 55 -5.38 -2.67 -10.16
CA ILE A 55 -6.00 -2.27 -8.87
C ILE A 55 -5.05 -1.47 -7.96
N ALA A 56 -3.75 -1.74 -8.04
CA ALA A 56 -2.69 -1.09 -7.26
C ALA A 56 -1.99 0.08 -7.99
N VAL A 57 -2.29 0.29 -9.29
CA VAL A 57 -1.67 1.34 -10.10
C VAL A 57 -2.17 2.71 -9.63
N THR A 58 -1.24 3.63 -9.37
CA THR A 58 -1.56 5.01 -8.98
C THR A 58 -0.49 5.99 -9.44
N PRO A 59 -0.88 7.19 -9.92
CA PRO A 59 0.05 8.29 -10.11
C PRO A 59 0.31 9.05 -8.80
N ASP A 60 -0.34 8.73 -7.69
CA ASP A 60 -0.25 9.47 -6.42
C ASP A 60 0.50 8.64 -5.37
N PHE A 61 -0.11 8.33 -4.23
CA PHE A 61 0.57 7.69 -3.11
C PHE A 61 0.44 6.18 -3.20
N HIS A 62 1.58 5.50 -3.17
CA HIS A 62 1.64 4.05 -3.12
C HIS A 62 2.08 3.58 -1.74
N VAL A 63 1.39 2.59 -1.19
CA VAL A 63 1.69 2.03 0.11
C VAL A 63 2.00 0.54 -0.03
N THR A 64 3.13 0.10 0.51
CA THR A 64 3.39 -1.31 0.80
C THR A 64 3.04 -1.61 2.25
N ILE A 65 2.46 -2.77 2.52
CA ILE A 65 2.05 -3.22 3.86
C ILE A 65 2.91 -4.36 4.40
N GLN A 66 4.11 -4.56 3.82
CA GLN A 66 5.02 -5.65 4.22
C GLN A 66 5.46 -5.58 5.68
N ALA A 67 5.42 -4.41 6.32
CA ALA A 67 5.76 -4.26 7.74
C ALA A 67 4.53 -4.28 8.68
N LEU A 68 3.32 -4.48 8.12
CA LEU A 68 2.06 -4.60 8.85
C LEU A 68 1.54 -6.05 8.77
N ASP A 69 2.42 -7.02 9.00
CA ASP A 69 2.19 -8.46 8.79
C ASP A 69 2.04 -9.26 10.09
N GLN A 70 1.93 -8.57 11.23
CA GLN A 70 1.90 -9.20 12.54
C GLN A 70 0.55 -9.85 12.84
N LEU A 71 0.55 -10.97 13.56
CA LEU A 71 -0.67 -11.58 14.07
C LEU A 71 -1.18 -10.76 15.26
N HIS A 72 -2.33 -10.10 15.10
CA HIS A 72 -2.91 -9.28 16.16
C HIS A 72 -3.66 -10.10 17.22
N HIS A 73 -4.58 -10.97 16.79
CA HIS A 73 -5.42 -11.76 17.69
C HIS A 73 -6.02 -12.97 16.95
N VAL A 74 -6.28 -14.05 17.69
CA VAL A 74 -7.08 -15.19 17.26
C VAL A 74 -8.11 -15.45 18.36
N ASP A 75 -9.39 -15.40 18.03
CA ASP A 75 -10.52 -15.70 18.89
C ASP A 75 -10.97 -17.16 18.73
N PRO A 76 -10.55 -18.07 19.62
CA PRO A 76 -10.92 -19.48 19.53
C PRO A 76 -12.41 -19.73 19.84
N SER A 77 -13.12 -18.77 20.44
CA SER A 77 -14.54 -18.93 20.77
C SER A 77 -15.45 -18.76 19.54
N THR A 78 -15.00 -17.95 18.57
CA THR A 78 -15.71 -17.69 17.32
C THR A 78 -15.02 -18.32 16.10
N GLY A 79 -13.78 -18.79 16.25
CA GLY A 79 -12.96 -19.31 15.16
C GLY A 79 -12.39 -18.21 14.25
N LEU A 80 -12.35 -16.97 14.73
CA LEU A 80 -11.83 -15.78 14.04
C LEU A 80 -10.39 -15.47 14.44
#